data_AF-A0A947RKV5-F1
#
_entry.id   AF-A0A947RKV5-F1
#
_cell.length_a   1.000
_cell.length_b   1.000
_cell.length_c   1.000
_cell.angle_alpha   90.00
_cell.angle_beta   90.00
_cell.angle_gamma   90.00
#
_symmetry.space_group_name_H-M   'P 1'
#
loop_
_entity.id
_entity.type
_entity.pdbx_description
1 polymer ?
#
loop_
_entity_poly.entity_id
_entity_poly.type
_entity_poly.pdbx_seq_one_letter_code
_entity_poly.pdbx_strand_id
1 'polypeptide(L)'
;MHPMLLYIAAGITGLWGIAHLLATQGVVKGFSRLSDDNSHIIRMEWIVEGVALLSIASFVTVAALIEPATVLASAVYTVSIATLLVLAVVSLFTGFRVGFTAFKLCPVIFAGAAALIAWGAWF
;
A
#
# COMPACT_ATOMS: atom_id res chain seq x y z
N MET A 1 -3.48 19.10 11.46
CA MET A 1 -2.19 18.72 10.80
C MET A 1 -1.22 18.16 11.82
N HIS A 2 -0.98 16.85 11.74
CA HIS A 2 -0.10 16.08 12.60
C HIS A 2 0.96 15.34 11.76
N PRO A 3 2.14 15.95 11.51
CA PRO A 3 3.14 15.39 10.60
C PRO A 3 3.65 14.02 11.04
N MET A 4 3.66 13.73 12.35
CA MET A 4 4.03 12.41 12.87
C MET A 4 3.11 11.30 12.33
N LEU A 5 1.79 11.56 12.21
CA LEU A 5 0.85 10.58 11.66
C LEU A 5 1.09 10.33 10.17
N LEU A 6 1.47 11.37 9.43
CA LEU A 6 1.85 11.25 8.01
C LEU A 6 3.10 10.39 7.83
N TYR A 7 4.12 10.57 8.66
CA TYR A 7 5.32 9.74 8.63
C TYR A 7 5.07 8.31 9.05
N ILE A 8 4.21 8.08 10.06
CA ILE A 8 3.80 6.72 10.44
C ILE A 8 3.03 6.05 9.29
N ALA A 9 2.09 6.75 8.66
CA ALA A 9 1.34 6.23 7.52
C ALA A 9 2.25 5.88 6.33
N ALA A 10 3.18 6.78 5.99
CA ALA A 10 4.16 6.54 4.95
C ALA A 10 5.09 5.36 5.31
N GLY A 11 5.54 5.27 6.56
CA GLY A 11 6.37 4.18 7.06
C GLY A 11 5.67 2.83 6.96
N ILE A 12 4.41 2.73 7.42
CA ILE A 12 3.60 1.51 7.31
C ILE A 12 3.41 1.12 5.85
N THR A 13 3.02 2.07 4.99
CA THR A 13 2.79 1.83 3.56
C THR A 13 4.07 1.38 2.86
N GLY A 14 5.19 2.04 3.14
CA GLY A 14 6.50 1.72 2.55
C GLY A 14 7.03 0.37 3.02
N LEU A 15 6.96 0.07 4.31
CA LEU A 15 7.34 -1.24 4.85
C LEU A 15 6.50 -2.36 4.25
N TRP A 16 5.21 -2.14 4.03
CA TRP A 16 4.34 -3.11 3.37
C TRP A 16 4.71 -3.32 1.89
N GLY A 17 5.10 -2.25 1.18
CA GLY A 17 5.66 -2.32 -0.16
C GLY A 17 6.97 -3.12 -0.22
N ILE A 18 7.90 -2.90 0.72
CA ILE A 18 9.13 -3.70 0.86
C ILE A 18 8.79 -5.17 1.11
N ALA A 19 7.84 -5.44 2.02
CA ALA A 19 7.40 -6.79 2.33
C ALA A 19 6.85 -7.51 1.09
N HIS A 20 6.11 -6.80 0.21
CA HIS A 20 5.68 -7.35 -1.07
C HIS A 20 6.88 -7.79 -1.90
N LEU A 21 7.83 -6.88 -2.15
CA LEU A 21 8.99 -7.19 -3.00
C LEU A 21 9.81 -8.37 -2.46
N LEU A 22 10.10 -8.40 -1.16
CA LEU A 22 10.87 -9.47 -0.53
C LEU A 22 10.13 -10.81 -0.51
N ALA A 23 8.81 -10.80 -0.31
CA ALA A 23 8.01 -12.02 -0.22
C ALA A 23 7.68 -12.62 -1.61
N THR A 24 7.84 -11.87 -2.70
CA THR A 24 7.41 -12.23 -4.07
C THR A 24 7.71 -13.69 -4.43
N GLN A 25 8.98 -14.13 -4.30
CA GLN A 25 9.35 -15.49 -4.69
C GLN A 25 8.72 -16.55 -3.79
N GLY A 26 8.62 -16.28 -2.48
CA GLY A 26 8.01 -17.19 -1.52
C GLY A 26 6.51 -17.35 -1.77
N VAL A 27 5.82 -16.25 -2.10
CA VAL A 27 4.39 -16.25 -2.43
C VAL A 27 4.12 -17.03 -3.72
N VAL A 28 4.85 -16.72 -4.79
CA VAL A 28 4.67 -17.41 -6.08
C VAL A 28 4.91 -18.92 -5.96
N LYS A 29 5.96 -19.33 -5.23
CA LYS A 29 6.26 -20.75 -4.95
C LYS A 29 5.25 -21.41 -3.99
N GLY A 30 4.55 -20.63 -3.18
CA GLY A 30 3.54 -21.11 -2.24
C GLY A 30 2.25 -21.59 -2.93
N PHE A 31 2.02 -21.19 -4.18
CA PHE A 31 0.94 -21.74 -4.99
C PHE A 31 1.34 -23.09 -5.57
N SER A 32 0.47 -24.10 -5.44
CA SER A 32 0.80 -25.48 -5.78
C SER A 32 0.90 -25.74 -7.28
N ARG A 33 -0.13 -25.41 -8.07
CA ARG A 33 -0.21 -25.66 -9.52
C ARG A 33 -0.40 -24.36 -10.28
N LEU A 34 0.70 -23.71 -10.66
CA LEU A 34 0.72 -22.62 -11.62
C LEU A 34 1.38 -23.10 -12.91
N SER A 35 0.83 -22.71 -14.06
CA SER A 35 1.61 -22.72 -15.30
C SER A 35 2.71 -21.65 -15.21
N ASP A 36 3.71 -21.73 -16.10
CA ASP A 36 4.78 -20.74 -16.17
C ASP A 36 4.22 -19.33 -16.41
N ASP A 37 3.25 -19.19 -17.33
CA ASP A 37 2.60 -17.92 -17.62
C ASP A 37 1.89 -17.34 -16.38
N ASN A 38 1.11 -18.15 -15.67
CA ASN A 38 0.41 -17.70 -14.46
C ASN A 38 1.40 -17.31 -13.36
N SER A 39 2.51 -18.05 -13.23
CA SER A 39 3.60 -17.73 -12.29
C SER A 39 4.25 -16.38 -12.62
N HIS A 40 4.48 -16.09 -13.89
CA HIS A 40 5.00 -14.80 -14.35
C HIS A 40 4.02 -13.66 -14.10
N ILE A 41 2.73 -13.84 -14.40
CA ILE A 41 1.70 -12.82 -14.17
C ILE A 41 1.55 -12.52 -12.67
N ILE A 42 1.43 -13.55 -11.82
CA ILE A 42 1.31 -13.34 -10.37
C ILE A 42 2.54 -12.64 -9.82
N ARG A 43 3.75 -13.01 -10.28
CA ARG A 43 4.99 -12.33 -9.90
C ARG A 43 4.96 -10.86 -10.29
N MET A 44 4.52 -10.55 -11.51
CA MET A 44 4.42 -9.19 -12.02
C MET A 44 3.45 -8.36 -11.17
N GLU A 45 2.22 -8.84 -10.98
CA GLU A 45 1.19 -8.15 -10.19
C GLU A 45 1.67 -7.88 -8.76
N TRP A 46 2.32 -8.86 -8.15
CA TRP A 46 2.85 -8.73 -6.80
C TRP A 46 3.96 -7.67 -6.68
N ILE A 47 4.86 -7.61 -7.67
CA ILE A 47 5.90 -6.59 -7.74
C ILE A 47 5.29 -5.21 -7.97
N VAL A 48 4.32 -5.11 -8.88
CA VAL A 48 3.63 -3.86 -9.20
C VAL A 48 2.93 -3.30 -7.98
N GLU A 49 2.23 -4.11 -7.20
CA GLU A 49 1.62 -3.69 -5.93
C GLU A 49 2.68 -3.16 -4.95
N GLY A 50 3.79 -3.87 -4.79
CA GLY A 50 4.90 -3.42 -3.94
C GLY A 50 5.49 -2.07 -4.37
N VAL A 51 5.72 -1.87 -5.67
CA VAL A 51 6.23 -0.60 -6.23
C VAL A 51 5.22 0.53 -6.08
N ALA A 52 3.93 0.26 -6.27
CA ALA A 52 2.87 1.24 -6.07
C ALA A 52 2.83 1.75 -4.62
N LEU A 53 2.94 0.84 -3.64
CA LEU A 53 2.97 1.19 -2.23
C LEU A 53 4.21 2.01 -1.86
N LEU A 54 5.39 1.66 -2.36
CA LEU A 54 6.61 2.45 -2.18
C LEU A 54 6.47 3.87 -2.78
N SER A 55 5.78 3.98 -3.92
CA SER A 55 5.52 5.26 -4.57
C SER A 55 4.57 6.13 -3.73
N ILE A 56 3.48 5.56 -3.23
CA ILE A 56 2.53 6.25 -2.32
C ILE A 56 3.26 6.72 -1.06
N ALA A 57 4.05 5.86 -0.43
CA ALA A 57 4.85 6.22 0.75
C ALA A 57 5.81 7.38 0.46
N SER A 58 6.45 7.37 -0.71
CA SER A 58 7.35 8.44 -1.14
C SER A 58 6.60 9.76 -1.35
N PHE A 59 5.44 9.74 -2.02
CA PHE A 59 4.63 10.94 -2.23
C PHE A 59 4.16 11.56 -0.92
N VAL A 60 3.64 10.74 0.01
CA VAL A 60 3.21 11.23 1.33
C VAL A 60 4.39 11.79 2.11
N THR A 61 5.56 11.12 2.08
CA THR A 61 6.78 11.59 2.77
C THR A 61 7.27 12.92 2.21
N VAL A 62 7.37 13.04 0.88
CA VAL A 62 7.83 14.27 0.22
C VAL A 62 6.87 15.43 0.47
N ALA A 63 5.56 15.21 0.37
CA ALA A 63 4.55 16.22 0.67
C ALA A 63 4.62 16.66 2.14
N ALA A 64 4.86 15.72 3.07
CA ALA A 64 5.00 16.00 4.50
C ALA A 64 6.28 16.77 4.86
N LEU A 65 7.39 16.49 4.15
CA LEU A 65 8.70 17.09 4.40
C LEU A 65 8.84 18.51 3.86
N ILE A 66 8.33 18.79 2.67
CA ILE A 66 8.59 20.05 1.97
C ILE A 66 7.63 21.15 2.44
N GLU A 67 6.34 20.98 2.17
CA GLU A 67 5.35 22.02 2.49
C GLU A 67 3.96 21.40 2.74
N PRO A 68 3.73 20.87 3.96
CA PRO A 68 2.60 20.00 4.24
C PRO A 68 1.23 20.72 4.26
N ALA A 69 1.21 22.05 4.36
CA ALA A 69 -0.01 22.87 4.45
C ALA A 69 -0.51 23.42 3.10
N THR A 70 0.06 22.98 1.97
CA THR A 70 -0.31 23.51 0.65
C THR A 70 -1.52 22.80 0.05
N VAL A 71 -2.18 23.48 -0.90
CA VAL A 71 -3.23 22.87 -1.73
C VAL A 71 -2.68 21.66 -2.50
N LEU A 72 -1.44 21.74 -2.98
CA LEU A 72 -0.77 20.64 -3.67
C LEU A 72 -0.54 19.44 -2.73
N ALA A 73 -0.01 19.65 -1.53
CA ALA A 73 0.15 18.58 -0.55
C ALA A 73 -1.19 17.93 -0.18
N SER A 74 -2.24 18.76 0.01
CA SER A 74 -3.61 18.28 0.26
C SER A 74 -4.14 17.40 -0.88
N ALA A 75 -3.88 17.77 -2.14
CA ALA A 75 -4.23 16.95 -3.29
C ALA A 75 -3.46 15.62 -3.31
N VAL A 76 -2.15 15.64 -3.01
CA VAL A 76 -1.32 14.43 -2.92
C VAL A 76 -1.84 13.48 -1.84
N TYR A 77 -2.15 13.99 -0.65
CA TYR A 77 -2.73 13.19 0.43
C TYR A 77 -4.09 12.60 0.03
N THR A 78 -4.94 13.39 -0.64
CA THR A 78 -6.26 12.95 -1.09
C THR A 78 -6.16 11.81 -2.10
N VAL A 79 -5.31 11.95 -3.12
CA VAL A 79 -5.08 10.90 -4.13
C VAL A 79 -4.49 9.65 -3.48
N SER A 80 -3.52 9.81 -2.57
CA SER A 80 -2.93 8.69 -1.83
C SER A 80 -3.96 7.92 -1.01
N ILE A 81 -4.83 8.62 -0.29
CA ILE A 81 -5.95 8.03 0.47
C ILE A 81 -6.89 7.29 -0.47
N ALA A 82 -7.32 7.92 -1.55
CA ALA A 82 -8.25 7.32 -2.50
C ALA A 82 -7.66 6.02 -3.10
N THR A 83 -6.39 6.04 -3.50
CA THR A 83 -5.70 4.86 -4.02
C THR A 83 -5.62 3.75 -2.96
N LEU A 84 -5.22 4.06 -1.72
CA LEU A 84 -5.15 3.07 -0.64
C LEU A 84 -6.52 2.46 -0.33
N LEU A 85 -7.59 3.27 -0.34
CA LEU A 85 -8.95 2.76 -0.13
C LEU A 85 -9.41 1.86 -1.29
N VAL A 86 -9.10 2.22 -2.53
CA VAL A 86 -9.39 1.37 -3.70
C VAL A 86 -8.65 0.04 -3.58
N LEU A 87 -7.36 0.06 -3.26
CA LEU A 87 -6.58 -1.16 -3.01
C LEU A 87 -7.17 -1.96 -1.84
N ALA A 88 -7.56 -1.31 -0.75
CA ALA A 88 -8.17 -1.99 0.40
C ALA A 88 -9.47 -2.72 0.01
N VAL A 89 -10.32 -2.07 -0.79
CA VAL A 89 -11.56 -2.66 -1.31
C VAL A 89 -11.24 -3.85 -2.20
N VAL A 90 -10.32 -3.70 -3.16
CA VAL A 90 -9.91 -4.80 -4.04
C VAL A 90 -9.38 -5.97 -3.22
N SER A 91 -8.44 -5.74 -2.30
CA SER A 91 -7.86 -6.79 -1.44
C SER A 91 -8.90 -7.46 -0.53
N LEU A 92 -9.89 -6.72 -0.03
CA LEU A 92 -10.97 -7.27 0.78
C LEU A 92 -11.84 -8.25 -0.02
N PHE A 93 -12.12 -7.94 -1.29
CA PHE A 93 -12.98 -8.78 -2.12
C PHE A 93 -12.24 -9.88 -2.90
N THR A 94 -10.92 -9.77 -3.06
CA THR A 94 -10.08 -10.77 -3.74
C THR A 94 -9.18 -11.53 -2.75
N GLY A 95 -8.12 -10.89 -2.25
CA GLY A 95 -7.07 -11.49 -1.43
C GLY A 95 -7.56 -12.06 -0.10
N PHE A 96 -8.57 -11.46 0.53
CA PHE A 96 -9.08 -11.92 1.84
C PHE A 96 -9.65 -13.35 1.81
N ARG A 97 -10.06 -13.83 0.62
CA ARG A 97 -10.58 -15.19 0.41
C ARG A 97 -9.47 -16.23 0.23
N VAL A 98 -8.21 -15.81 0.13
CA VAL A 98 -7.06 -16.70 -0.06
C VAL A 98 -6.56 -17.21 1.29
N GLY A 99 -6.07 -18.46 1.32
CA GLY A 99 -5.53 -19.09 2.55
C GLY A 99 -4.24 -18.46 3.08
N PHE A 100 -3.63 -17.54 2.32
CA PHE A 100 -2.40 -16.86 2.69
C PHE A 100 -2.68 -15.65 3.57
N THR A 101 -2.12 -15.64 4.78
CA THR A 101 -2.44 -14.66 5.83
C THR A 101 -2.03 -13.24 5.49
N ALA A 102 -0.96 -13.02 4.72
CA ALA A 102 -0.51 -11.66 4.37
C ALA A 102 -1.57 -10.92 3.53
N PHE A 103 -2.27 -11.62 2.64
CA PHE A 103 -3.38 -11.03 1.86
C PHE A 103 -4.55 -10.57 2.73
N LYS A 104 -4.77 -11.21 3.89
CA LYS A 104 -5.82 -10.81 4.83
C LYS A 104 -5.46 -9.53 5.58
N LEU A 105 -4.18 -9.21 5.68
CA LEU A 105 -3.68 -8.00 6.34
C LEU A 105 -3.67 -6.78 5.40
N CYS A 106 -3.49 -6.96 4.09
CA CYS A 106 -3.52 -5.87 3.10
C CYS A 106 -4.69 -4.89 3.29
N PRO A 107 -5.97 -5.32 3.34
CA PRO A 107 -7.08 -4.37 3.45
C PRO A 107 -7.06 -3.56 4.75
N VAL A 108 -6.61 -4.17 5.85
CA VAL A 108 -6.50 -3.50 7.16
C VAL A 108 -5.36 -2.48 7.15
N ILE A 109 -4.22 -2.85 6.56
CA ILE A 109 -3.04 -1.98 6.49
C ILE A 109 -3.29 -0.78 5.58
N PHE A 110 -3.91 -1.00 4.42
CA PHE A 110 -4.25 0.08 3.49
C PHE A 110 -5.29 1.03 4.07
N ALA A 111 -6.36 0.52 4.67
CA ALA A 111 -7.37 1.35 5.34
C ALA A 111 -6.78 2.11 6.54
N GLY A 112 -5.93 1.46 7.35
CA GLY A 112 -5.25 2.08 8.48
C GLY A 112 -4.30 3.20 8.04
N ALA A 113 -3.49 2.97 7.01
CA ALA A 113 -2.63 4.01 6.45
C ALA A 113 -3.45 5.18 5.88
N ALA A 114 -4.54 4.91 5.16
CA ALA A 114 -5.44 5.94 4.65
C ALA A 114 -6.06 6.79 5.78
N ALA A 115 -6.50 6.16 6.87
CA ALA A 115 -7.03 6.85 8.03
C ALA A 115 -5.97 7.73 8.72
N LEU A 116 -4.74 7.23 8.84
CA LEU A 116 -3.61 8.00 9.39
C LEU A 116 -3.23 9.20 8.51
N ILE A 117 -3.27 9.06 7.18
CA ILE A 117 -3.05 10.20 6.27
C ILE A 117 -4.17 11.22 6.45
N ALA A 118 -5.44 10.79 6.48
CA ALA A 118 -6.58 11.69 6.65
C ALA A 118 -6.51 12.46 7.96
N TRP A 119 -6.21 11.75 9.06
CA TRP A 119 -6.04 12.37 10.37
C TRP A 119 -4.82 13.29 10.41
N GLY A 120 -3.69 12.85 9.86
CA GLY A 120 -2.47 13.65 9.79
C GLY A 120 -2.63 14.94 8.97
N ALA A 121 -3.41 14.91 7.90
CA ALA A 121 -3.59 16.05 7.00
C ALA A 121 -4.64 17.05 7.52
N TRP A 122 -5.81 16.59 7.98
CA TRP A 122 -6.95 17.49 8.23
C TRP A 122 -7.51 17.49 9.65
N PHE A 123 -7.23 16.46 10.45
CA PHE A 123 -7.62 16.43 11.86
C PHE A 123 -6.43 16.73 12.78
#